data_AF-A0A7X8WSF2-F1
#
_entry.id   AF-A0A7X8WSF2-F1
#
_cell.length_a   1.000
_cell.length_b   1.000
_cell.length_c   1.000
_cell.angle_alpha   90.00
_cell.angle_beta   90.00
_cell.angle_gamma   90.00
#
_symmetry.space_group_name_H-M   'P 1'
#
loop_
_entity.id
_entity.type
_entity.pdbx_description
1 polymer ?
#
loop_
_entity_poly.entity_id
_entity_poly.type
_entity_poly.pdbx_seq_one_letter_code
_entity_poly.pdbx_strand_id
1 'polypeptide(L)'
;KGIRAGAGVGIAVIGLVFGSITFIALVTALIGAFMAEASLWQTSLWVALGAFVVMLILLGVGAMIVRSGFPLVQPEIIRGIKHDVGYVLKGNAFDPVEFDRLEEERRQQKLVEAQRRKEQAKRAKKEQKRAVRRGEAAESLPKTEPTEAQIRHRMELRRRHLGDIRSGVDEKADYRGQFNTFTRHAMGNVPQSNVEHATSPLAPHHSAARAGERVNDGVEYMKGRWQPLTVLGASVTTAAVLLRRLRRR
;
A
#
# COMPACT_ATOMS: atom_id res chain seq x y z
N LYS A 1 3.58 31.77 7.02
CA LYS A 1 3.09 30.62 7.82
C LYS A 1 1.65 30.84 8.34
N GLY A 2 1.24 32.07 8.70
CA GLY A 2 -0.12 32.35 9.20
C GLY A 2 -1.29 32.09 8.24
N ILE A 3 -1.13 32.34 6.93
CA ILE A 3 -2.22 32.18 5.94
C ILE A 3 -2.69 30.72 5.81
N ARG A 4 -1.77 29.74 5.91
CA ARG A 4 -2.10 28.31 5.81
C ARG A 4 -2.75 27.77 7.09
N ALA A 5 -2.37 28.31 8.25
CA ALA A 5 -3.03 28.00 9.52
C ALA A 5 -4.45 28.61 9.57
N GLY A 6 -4.63 29.85 9.08
CA GLY A 6 -5.93 30.50 8.97
C GLY A 6 -6.90 29.77 8.03
N ALA A 7 -6.41 29.26 6.89
CA ALA A 7 -7.22 28.47 5.96
C ALA A 7 -7.71 27.14 6.58
N GLY A 8 -6.90 26.48 7.40
CA GLY A 8 -7.30 25.25 8.10
C GLY A 8 -8.39 25.51 9.13
N VAL A 9 -8.28 26.61 9.89
CA VAL A 9 -9.31 27.03 10.86
C VAL A 9 -10.60 27.42 10.14
N GLY A 10 -10.53 28.16 9.04
CA GLY A 10 -11.71 28.54 8.26
C GLY A 10 -12.51 27.34 7.73
N ILE A 11 -11.81 26.34 7.17
CA ILE A 11 -12.47 25.11 6.67
C ILE A 11 -13.07 24.29 7.82
N ALA A 12 -12.41 24.25 8.98
CA ALA A 12 -12.93 23.56 10.15
C ALA A 12 -14.21 24.21 10.69
N VAL A 13 -14.27 25.55 10.73
CA VAL A 13 -15.47 26.29 11.15
C VAL A 13 -16.64 26.04 10.19
N ILE A 14 -16.40 26.08 8.88
CA ILE A 14 -17.44 25.81 7.88
C ILE A 14 -17.91 24.35 7.98
N GLY A 15 -16.98 23.40 8.17
CA GLY A 15 -17.32 21.99 8.40
C GLY A 15 -18.19 21.79 9.65
N LEU A 16 -17.92 22.52 10.73
CA LEU A 16 -18.72 22.48 11.95
C LEU A 16 -20.15 23.00 11.74
N VAL A 17 -20.32 24.06 10.95
CA VAL A 17 -21.64 24.61 10.60
C VAL A 17 -22.45 23.57 9.83
N PHE A 18 -21.88 22.97 8.79
CA PHE A 18 -22.56 21.92 8.02
C PHE A 18 -22.84 20.68 8.87
N GLY A 19 -21.91 20.26 9.73
CA GLY A 19 -22.15 19.17 10.67
C GLY A 19 -23.31 19.45 11.63
N SER A 20 -23.45 20.70 12.10
CA SER A 20 -24.56 21.13 12.95
C SER A 20 -25.90 21.08 12.20
N ILE A 21 -25.93 21.53 10.94
CA ILE A 21 -27.12 21.45 10.07
C ILE A 21 -27.50 19.99 9.83
N THR A 22 -26.54 19.12 9.51
CA THR A 22 -26.78 17.68 9.34
C THR A 22 -27.35 17.06 10.61
N PHE A 23 -26.81 17.40 11.78
CA PHE A 23 -27.30 16.89 13.06
C PHE A 23 -28.75 17.31 13.32
N ILE A 24 -29.07 18.60 13.15
CA ILE A 24 -30.44 19.11 13.31
C ILE A 24 -31.39 18.42 12.33
N ALA A 25 -31.00 18.27 11.06
CA ALA A 25 -31.81 17.60 10.06
C ALA A 25 -32.06 16.12 10.41
N LEU A 26 -31.08 15.41 10.97
CA LEU A 26 -31.27 14.03 11.44
C LEU A 26 -32.22 13.95 12.64
N VAL A 27 -32.17 14.90 13.56
CA VAL A 27 -33.12 14.99 14.67
C VAL A 27 -34.54 15.23 14.15
N THR A 28 -34.72 16.18 13.22
CA THR A 28 -36.02 16.43 12.59
C THR A 28 -36.53 15.21 11.82
N ALA A 29 -35.65 14.49 11.12
CA ALA A 29 -36.00 13.24 10.46
C ALA A 29 -36.46 12.16 11.43
N LEU A 30 -35.78 12.03 12.58
CA LEU A 30 -36.16 11.10 13.63
C LEU A 30 -37.56 11.42 14.18
N ILE A 31 -37.83 12.69 14.50
CA ILE A 31 -39.14 13.14 14.98
C ILE A 31 -40.21 12.90 13.91
N GLY A 32 -39.94 13.26 12.66
CA GLY A 32 -40.86 13.05 11.55
C GLY A 32 -41.17 11.56 11.32
N ALA A 33 -40.19 10.67 11.52
CA ALA A 33 -40.37 9.23 11.41
C ALA A 33 -41.28 8.69 12.52
N PHE A 34 -41.13 9.20 13.75
CA PHE A 34 -42.04 8.87 14.86
C PHE A 34 -43.47 9.36 14.63
N MET A 35 -43.64 10.50 13.97
CA MET A 35 -44.96 11.07 13.64
C MET A 35 -45.62 10.42 12.40
N ALA A 36 -44.95 9.46 11.74
CA ALA A 36 -45.39 8.80 10.51
C ALA A 36 -45.76 9.77 9.35
N GLU A 37 -45.28 11.01 9.41
CA GLU A 37 -45.55 12.05 8.42
C GLU A 37 -44.53 11.96 7.29
N ALA A 38 -44.92 11.31 6.18
CA ALA A 38 -44.01 10.92 5.09
C ALA A 38 -43.19 12.08 4.52
N SER A 39 -43.80 13.27 4.46
CA SER A 39 -43.19 14.48 3.91
C SER A 39 -42.03 15.01 4.76
N LEU A 40 -42.17 14.99 6.09
CA LEU A 40 -41.20 15.59 7.01
C LEU A 40 -39.92 14.76 7.15
N TRP A 41 -40.03 13.43 7.31
CA TRP A 41 -38.84 12.60 7.51
C TRP A 41 -38.01 12.42 6.23
N GLN A 42 -38.67 12.31 5.07
CA GLN A 42 -37.97 12.20 3.79
C GLN A 42 -37.24 13.49 3.41
N THR A 43 -37.90 14.64 3.54
CA THR A 43 -37.29 15.94 3.22
C THR A 43 -36.08 16.20 4.12
N SER A 44 -36.21 15.90 5.41
CA SER A 44 -35.11 16.05 6.37
C SER A 44 -33.92 15.12 6.05
N LEU A 45 -34.17 13.90 5.57
CA LEU A 45 -33.13 12.98 5.10
C LEU A 45 -32.37 13.53 3.89
N TRP A 46 -33.08 14.11 2.91
CA TRP A 46 -32.44 14.71 1.73
C TRP A 46 -31.59 15.94 2.09
N VAL A 47 -32.06 16.77 3.01
CA VAL A 47 -31.29 17.91 3.54
C VAL A 47 -30.06 17.42 4.31
N ALA A 48 -30.23 16.42 5.18
CA ALA A 48 -29.13 15.81 5.93
C ALA A 48 -28.07 15.23 4.98
N LEU A 49 -28.51 14.50 3.95
CA LEU A 49 -27.63 13.92 2.93
C LEU A 49 -26.84 15.00 2.18
N GLY A 50 -27.52 16.05 1.71
CA GLY A 50 -26.88 17.16 1.02
C GLY A 50 -25.83 17.86 1.88
N ALA A 51 -26.19 18.21 3.12
CA ALA A 51 -25.27 18.84 4.07
C ALA A 51 -24.10 17.92 4.43
N PHE A 52 -24.34 16.61 4.57
CA PHE A 52 -23.32 15.62 4.88
C PHE A 52 -22.30 15.45 3.74
N VAL A 53 -22.76 15.45 2.48
CA VAL A 53 -21.87 15.41 1.31
C VAL A 53 -20.97 16.63 1.27
N VAL A 54 -21.53 17.83 1.49
CA VAL A 54 -20.73 19.07 1.54
C VAL A 54 -19.72 19.02 2.70
N MET A 55 -20.15 18.56 3.88
CA MET A 55 -19.27 18.36 5.03
C MET A 55 -18.11 17.40 4.70
N LEU A 56 -18.37 16.28 4.02
CA LEU A 56 -17.32 15.32 3.62
C LEU A 56 -16.33 15.92 2.63
N ILE A 57 -16.79 16.71 1.66
CA ILE A 57 -15.92 17.41 0.70
C ILE A 57 -15.01 18.39 1.45
N LEU A 58 -15.58 19.20 2.35
CA LEU A 58 -14.82 20.15 3.16
C LEU A 58 -13.83 19.44 4.08
N LEU A 59 -14.22 18.33 4.69
CA LEU A 59 -13.34 17.51 5.53
C LEU A 59 -12.17 16.92 4.71
N GLY A 60 -12.46 16.41 3.50
CA GLY A 60 -11.46 15.88 2.60
C GLY A 60 -10.45 16.94 2.14
N VAL A 61 -10.95 18.11 1.70
CA VAL A 61 -10.11 19.24 1.30
C VAL A 61 -9.31 19.78 2.49
N GLY A 62 -9.94 19.91 3.65
CA GLY A 62 -9.30 20.30 4.90
C GLY A 62 -8.17 19.33 5.29
N ALA A 63 -8.41 18.03 5.21
CA ALA A 63 -7.40 17.01 5.49
C ALA A 63 -6.21 17.06 4.52
N MET A 64 -6.47 17.30 3.22
CA MET A 64 -5.40 17.47 2.23
C MET A 64 -4.58 18.74 2.48
N ILE A 65 -5.21 19.85 2.84
CA ILE A 65 -4.54 21.12 3.15
C ILE A 65 -3.72 21.01 4.44
N VAL A 66 -4.29 20.39 5.49
CA VAL A 66 -3.57 20.14 6.75
C VAL A 66 -2.37 19.22 6.51
N ARG A 67 -2.53 18.15 5.72
CA ARG A 67 -1.43 17.24 5.36
C ARG A 67 -0.32 17.93 4.56
N SER A 68 -0.64 18.93 3.74
CA SER A 68 0.34 19.68 2.95
C SER A 68 0.92 20.90 3.68
N GLY A 69 0.24 21.40 4.72
CA GLY A 69 0.63 22.56 5.52
C GLY A 69 1.44 22.21 6.77
N PHE A 70 1.23 21.03 7.37
CA PHE A 70 1.89 20.61 8.59
C PHE A 70 2.89 19.47 8.33
N PRO A 71 4.16 19.60 8.74
CA PRO A 71 5.07 18.46 8.85
C PRO A 71 4.65 17.64 10.09
N LEU A 72 3.51 16.96 9.99
CA LEU A 72 2.91 16.19 11.10
C LEU A 72 3.85 15.09 11.60
N VAL A 73 4.75 14.63 10.72
CA VAL A 73 5.86 13.76 11.07
C VAL A 73 7.13 14.59 10.99
N GLN A 74 7.69 14.91 12.16
CA GLN A 74 8.98 15.57 12.23
C GLN A 74 10.05 14.64 11.65
N PRO A 75 11.05 15.16 10.93
CA PRO A 75 12.13 14.34 10.38
C PRO A 75 12.81 13.46 11.44
N GLU A 76 12.91 13.95 12.67
CA GLU A 76 13.52 13.26 13.80
C GLU A 76 12.73 12.01 14.23
N ILE A 77 11.40 12.05 14.21
CA ILE A 77 10.55 10.89 14.59
C ILE A 77 10.70 9.78 13.54
N ILE A 78 10.72 10.15 12.26
CA ILE A 78 10.94 9.19 11.18
C ILE A 78 12.36 8.59 11.29
N ARG A 79 13.35 9.41 11.65
CA ARG A 79 14.74 8.97 11.83
C ARG A 79 14.86 7.99 13.00
N GLY A 80 14.24 8.31 14.14
CA GLY A 80 14.17 7.41 15.30
C GLY A 80 13.56 6.05 14.96
N ILE A 81 12.39 6.04 14.32
CA ILE A 81 11.73 4.79 13.91
C ILE A 81 12.60 3.98 12.92
N LYS A 82 13.31 4.65 12.00
CA LYS A 82 14.21 3.98 11.06
C LYS A 82 15.44 3.41 11.76
N HIS A 83 16.01 4.12 12.73
CA HIS A 83 17.13 3.63 13.53
C HIS A 83 16.68 2.45 14.39
N ASP A 84 15.51 2.51 15.01
CA ASP A 84 14.94 1.40 15.78
C ASP A 84 14.73 0.16 14.89
N VAL A 85 14.18 0.34 13.69
CA VAL A 85 14.07 -0.75 12.70
C VAL A 85 15.46 -1.23 12.26
N GLY A 86 16.43 -0.34 12.12
CA GLY A 86 17.83 -0.65 11.81
C GLY A 86 18.46 -1.54 12.87
N TYR A 87 18.30 -1.20 14.14
CA TYR A 87 18.75 -2.00 15.29
C TYR A 87 18.00 -3.32 15.41
N VAL A 88 16.70 -3.35 15.14
CA VAL A 88 15.92 -4.61 15.15
C VAL A 88 16.38 -5.55 14.03
N LEU A 89 16.73 -5.02 12.85
CA LEU A 89 17.11 -5.83 11.69
C LEU A 89 18.58 -6.24 11.70
N LYS A 90 19.49 -5.35 12.13
CA LYS A 90 20.95 -5.54 12.07
C LYS A 90 21.60 -5.74 13.44
N GLY A 91 20.85 -5.59 14.53
CA GLY A 91 21.37 -5.73 15.89
C GLY A 91 22.48 -4.72 16.20
N ASN A 92 23.45 -5.15 17.00
CA ASN A 92 24.57 -4.31 17.45
C ASN A 92 25.60 -3.97 16.34
N ALA A 93 25.45 -4.54 15.15
CA ALA A 93 26.25 -4.20 13.98
C ALA A 93 25.69 -2.98 13.21
N PHE A 94 24.61 -2.38 13.68
CA PHE A 94 24.05 -1.16 13.10
C PHE A 94 24.83 0.07 13.54
N ASP A 95 25.51 0.73 12.61
CA ASP A 95 26.07 2.07 12.81
C ASP A 95 25.06 3.14 12.33
N PRO A 96 24.50 3.97 13.24
CA PRO A 96 23.55 5.02 12.88
C PRO A 96 24.19 6.12 12.02
N VAL A 97 25.48 6.41 12.20
CA VAL A 97 26.18 7.48 11.47
C VAL A 97 26.39 7.09 10.02
N GLU A 98 26.77 5.84 9.76
CA GLU A 98 26.90 5.31 8.40
C GLU A 98 25.54 5.23 7.69
N PHE A 99 24.49 4.80 8.40
CA PHE A 99 23.14 4.74 7.85
C PHE A 99 22.64 6.12 7.38
N ASP A 100 22.89 7.16 8.16
CA ASP A 100 22.47 8.52 7.81
C ASP A 100 23.22 9.05 6.58
N ARG A 101 24.53 8.78 6.47
CA ARG A 101 25.33 9.12 5.26
C ARG A 101 24.79 8.41 4.01
N LEU A 102 24.54 7.10 4.10
CA LEU A 102 23.97 6.32 2.99
C LEU A 102 22.56 6.77 2.60
N GLU A 103 21.76 7.23 3.56
CA GLU A 103 20.43 7.77 3.28
C GLU A 103 20.47 9.16 2.64
N GLU A 104 21.44 10.00 3.01
CA GLU A 104 21.73 11.26 2.33
C GLU A 104 22.22 11.03 0.90
N GLU A 105 23.17 10.13 0.68
CA GLU A 105 23.65 9.77 -0.66
C GLU A 105 22.51 9.24 -1.54
N ARG A 106 21.67 8.32 -1.04
CA ARG A 106 20.49 7.84 -1.78
C ARG A 106 19.50 8.95 -2.10
N ARG A 107 19.32 9.92 -1.20
CA ARG A 107 18.46 11.09 -1.47
C ARG A 107 19.07 11.97 -2.56
N GLN A 108 20.36 12.27 -2.49
CA GLN A 108 21.05 13.05 -3.52
C GLN A 108 21.01 12.35 -4.87
N GLN A 109 21.26 11.04 -4.92
CA GLN A 109 21.16 10.25 -6.15
C GLN A 109 19.76 10.31 -6.76
N LYS A 110 18.70 10.17 -5.95
CA LYS A 110 17.30 10.28 -6.42
C LYS A 110 16.98 11.67 -6.95
N LEU A 111 17.49 12.73 -6.31
CA LEU A 111 17.30 14.10 -6.79
C LEU A 111 18.03 14.34 -8.11
N VAL A 112 19.28 13.90 -8.22
CA VAL A 112 20.09 13.97 -9.45
C VAL A 112 19.45 13.15 -10.57
N GLU A 113 18.95 11.95 -10.27
CA GLU A 113 18.23 11.13 -11.26
C GLU A 113 16.92 11.78 -11.69
N ALA A 114 16.13 12.33 -10.76
CA ALA A 114 14.89 13.04 -11.09
C ALA A 114 15.17 14.30 -11.93
N GLN A 115 16.26 15.01 -11.66
CA GLN A 115 16.71 16.14 -12.46
C GLN A 115 17.16 15.69 -13.86
N ARG A 116 17.98 14.63 -13.96
CA ARG A 116 18.39 14.04 -15.24
C ARG A 116 17.19 13.59 -16.07
N ARG A 117 16.22 12.90 -15.47
CA ARG A 117 14.97 12.49 -16.14
C ARG A 117 14.15 13.68 -16.63
N LYS A 118 14.04 14.74 -15.82
CA LYS A 118 13.36 15.99 -16.23
C LYS A 118 14.10 16.70 -17.37
N GLU A 119 15.43 16.69 -17.35
CA GLU A 119 16.24 17.29 -18.39
C GLU A 119 16.17 16.50 -19.69
N GLN A 120 16.27 15.18 -19.63
CA GLN A 120 16.06 14.29 -20.78
C GLN A 120 14.65 14.46 -21.36
N ALA A 121 13.61 14.53 -20.53
CA ALA A 121 12.25 14.79 -20.99
C ALA A 121 12.12 16.18 -21.66
N LYS A 122 12.82 17.20 -21.16
CA LYS A 122 12.87 18.53 -21.79
C LYS A 122 13.64 18.52 -23.10
N ARG A 123 14.78 17.81 -23.17
CA ARG A 123 15.60 17.65 -24.37
C ARG A 123 14.83 16.90 -25.45
N ALA A 124 14.21 15.76 -25.11
CA ALA A 124 13.34 15.00 -26.00
C ALA A 124 12.15 15.85 -26.52
N LYS A 125 11.50 16.65 -25.65
CA LYS A 125 10.45 17.58 -26.08
C LYS A 125 10.97 18.69 -27.00
N LYS A 126 12.16 19.22 -26.76
CA LYS A 126 12.77 20.26 -27.61
C LYS A 126 13.22 19.69 -28.95
N GLU A 127 13.79 18.50 -28.96
CA GLU A 127 14.20 17.77 -30.16
C GLU A 127 13.00 17.38 -31.01
N GLN A 128 11.93 16.85 -30.38
CA GLN A 128 10.65 16.61 -31.05
C GLN A 128 10.10 17.89 -31.68
N LYS A 129 10.07 19.01 -30.94
CA LYS A 129 9.65 20.32 -31.50
C LYS A 129 10.54 20.81 -32.64
N ARG A 130 11.85 20.52 -32.61
CA ARG A 130 12.80 20.89 -33.68
C ARG A 130 12.64 20.01 -34.91
N ALA A 131 12.44 18.70 -34.72
CA ALA A 131 12.16 17.75 -35.79
C ALA A 131 10.81 18.08 -36.48
N VAL A 132 9.82 18.53 -35.71
CA VAL A 132 8.55 19.07 -36.24
C VAL A 132 8.76 20.33 -37.07
N ARG A 133 9.59 21.26 -36.60
CA ARG A 133 9.92 22.49 -37.35
C ARG A 133 10.76 22.24 -38.60
N ARG A 134 11.58 21.19 -38.63
CA ARG A 134 12.39 20.80 -39.80
C ARG A 134 11.65 19.93 -40.82
N GLY A 135 10.41 19.53 -40.52
CA GLY A 135 9.61 18.67 -41.40
C GLY A 135 10.03 17.19 -41.40
N GLU A 136 10.99 16.79 -40.55
CA GLU A 136 11.48 15.40 -40.41
C GLU A 136 10.57 14.55 -39.51
N ALA A 137 9.79 15.19 -38.63
CA ALA A 137 8.80 14.53 -37.79
C ALA A 137 7.46 15.24 -37.95
N ALA A 138 6.37 14.49 -38.12
CA ALA A 138 5.04 15.08 -38.15
C ALA A 138 4.67 15.64 -36.77
N GLU A 139 4.04 16.83 -36.74
CA GLU A 139 3.60 17.57 -35.52
C GLU A 139 2.76 16.71 -34.56
N SER A 140 2.09 15.74 -35.14
CA SER A 140 1.60 14.53 -34.51
C SER A 140 2.20 13.36 -35.28
N LEU A 141 2.56 12.26 -34.61
CA LEU A 141 2.65 10.97 -35.31
C LEU A 141 1.40 10.90 -36.19
N PRO A 142 1.49 10.64 -37.51
CA PRO A 142 0.28 10.34 -38.24
C PRO A 142 -0.43 9.30 -37.39
N LYS A 143 -1.69 9.58 -37.03
CA LYS A 143 -2.62 8.53 -36.65
C LYS A 143 -2.80 7.71 -37.92
N THR A 144 -1.75 7.00 -38.33
CA THR A 144 -1.86 5.90 -39.25
C THR A 144 -2.73 4.96 -38.48
N GLU A 145 -4.01 4.95 -38.82
CA GLU A 145 -4.95 4.01 -38.25
C GLU A 145 -4.28 2.64 -38.40
N PRO A 146 -4.03 1.94 -37.29
CA PRO A 146 -3.28 0.70 -37.36
C PRO A 146 -3.97 -0.19 -38.38
N THR A 147 -3.23 -0.67 -39.38
CA THR A 147 -3.78 -1.55 -40.40
C THR A 147 -4.52 -2.71 -39.71
N GLU A 148 -5.63 -3.21 -40.25
CA GLU A 148 -6.41 -4.26 -39.60
C GLU A 148 -5.57 -5.47 -39.18
N ALA A 149 -4.51 -5.78 -39.94
CA ALA A 149 -3.52 -6.81 -39.59
C ALA A 149 -2.77 -6.50 -38.29
N GLN A 150 -2.37 -5.24 -38.06
CA GLN A 150 -1.72 -4.79 -36.83
C GLN A 150 -2.71 -4.77 -35.65
N ILE A 151 -3.98 -4.42 -35.89
CA ILE A 151 -5.03 -4.51 -34.86
C ILE A 151 -5.22 -5.97 -34.43
N ARG A 152 -5.36 -6.89 -35.41
CA ARG A 152 -5.46 -8.33 -35.14
C ARG A 152 -4.24 -8.85 -34.38
N HIS A 153 -3.03 -8.47 -34.79
CA HIS A 153 -1.80 -8.87 -34.12
C HIS A 153 -1.73 -8.37 -32.66
N ARG A 154 -2.08 -7.09 -32.41
CA ARG A 154 -2.15 -6.55 -31.04
C ARG A 154 -3.22 -7.21 -30.19
N MET A 155 -4.39 -7.51 -30.77
CA MET A 155 -5.45 -8.25 -30.08
C MET A 155 -5.00 -9.66 -29.72
N GLU A 156 -4.28 -10.33 -30.61
CA GLU A 156 -3.71 -11.66 -30.36
C GLU A 156 -2.64 -11.63 -29.26
N LEU A 157 -1.71 -10.67 -29.31
CA LEU A 157 -0.72 -10.45 -28.24
C LEU A 157 -1.40 -10.18 -26.89
N ARG A 158 -2.48 -9.38 -26.88
CA ARG A 158 -3.26 -9.11 -25.67
C ARG A 158 -3.94 -10.36 -25.15
N ARG A 159 -4.53 -11.18 -26.02
CA ARG A 159 -5.18 -12.45 -25.64
C ARG A 159 -4.18 -13.45 -25.08
N ARG A 160 -3.00 -13.58 -25.69
CA ARG A 160 -1.92 -14.42 -25.14
C ARG A 160 -1.43 -13.92 -23.80
N HIS A 161 -1.22 -12.61 -23.65
CA HIS A 161 -0.78 -12.02 -22.38
C HIS A 161 -1.81 -12.19 -21.26
N LEU A 162 -3.10 -12.01 -21.56
CA LEU A 162 -4.17 -12.28 -20.60
C LEU A 162 -4.29 -13.77 -20.27
N GLY A 163 -4.05 -14.66 -21.25
CA GLY A 163 -3.96 -16.09 -21.04
C GLY A 163 -2.84 -16.44 -20.05
N ASP A 164 -1.65 -15.88 -20.28
CA ASP A 164 -0.45 -16.09 -19.45
C ASP A 164 -0.64 -15.59 -18.00
N ILE A 165 -1.26 -14.41 -17.83
CA ILE A 165 -1.64 -13.91 -16.50
C ILE A 165 -2.65 -14.85 -15.84
N ARG A 166 -3.65 -15.35 -16.57
CA ARG A 166 -4.67 -16.23 -16.01
C ARG A 166 -4.10 -17.59 -15.61
N SER A 167 -3.29 -18.23 -16.45
CA SER A 167 -2.60 -19.47 -16.11
C SER A 167 -1.64 -19.29 -14.94
N GLY A 168 -0.95 -18.14 -14.87
CA GLY A 168 -0.11 -17.80 -13.72
C GLY A 168 -0.89 -17.46 -12.44
N VAL A 169 -2.19 -17.14 -12.53
CA VAL A 169 -3.04 -16.95 -11.35
C VAL A 169 -3.49 -18.28 -10.77
N ASP A 170 -3.80 -19.29 -11.59
CA ASP A 170 -4.15 -20.62 -11.07
C ASP A 170 -2.97 -21.23 -10.27
N GLU A 171 -1.73 -21.03 -10.74
CA GLU A 171 -0.52 -21.42 -10.02
C GLU A 171 -0.31 -20.62 -8.71
N LYS A 172 -0.62 -19.32 -8.72
CA LYS A 172 -0.51 -18.45 -7.53
C LYS A 172 -1.66 -18.61 -6.53
N ALA A 173 -2.84 -19.02 -7.00
CA ALA A 173 -4.04 -19.21 -6.20
C ALA A 173 -4.04 -20.57 -5.47
N ASP A 174 -3.15 -21.49 -5.84
CA ASP A 174 -2.90 -22.68 -5.03
C ASP A 174 -2.03 -22.36 -3.80
N TYR A 175 -2.59 -21.55 -2.90
CA TYR A 175 -1.99 -21.26 -1.60
C TYR A 175 -1.83 -22.52 -0.75
N ARG A 176 -2.65 -23.56 -0.99
CA ARG A 176 -2.55 -24.86 -0.30
C ARG A 176 -1.36 -25.66 -0.82
N GLY A 177 -1.11 -25.69 -2.12
CA GLY A 177 0.08 -26.29 -2.73
C GLY A 177 1.35 -25.57 -2.32
N GLN A 178 1.35 -24.23 -2.33
CA GLN A 178 2.49 -23.43 -1.85
C GLN A 178 2.75 -23.63 -0.35
N PHE A 179 1.71 -23.65 0.48
CA PHE A 179 1.84 -23.92 1.91
C PHE A 179 2.29 -25.37 2.19
N ASN A 180 1.77 -26.36 1.46
CA ASN A 180 2.20 -27.75 1.58
C ASN A 180 3.64 -27.96 1.11
N THR A 181 4.07 -27.25 0.06
CA THR A 181 5.45 -27.31 -0.43
C THR A 181 6.41 -26.63 0.54
N PHE A 182 6.02 -25.47 1.09
CA PHE A 182 6.76 -24.77 2.13
C PHE A 182 6.87 -25.59 3.42
N THR A 183 5.77 -26.20 3.89
CA THR A 183 5.79 -27.06 5.08
C THR A 183 6.59 -28.33 4.87
N ARG A 184 6.56 -28.95 3.69
CA ARG A 184 7.45 -30.09 3.36
C ARG A 184 8.92 -29.70 3.35
N HIS A 185 9.27 -28.52 2.84
CA HIS A 185 10.63 -27.98 2.91
C HIS A 185 11.06 -27.67 4.36
N ALA A 186 10.18 -27.05 5.16
CA ALA A 186 10.46 -26.75 6.56
C ALA A 186 10.54 -28.01 7.46
N MET A 187 9.85 -29.09 7.09
CA MET A 187 9.94 -30.38 7.78
C MET A 187 11.08 -31.27 7.29
N GLY A 188 11.94 -30.80 6.37
CA GLY A 188 13.11 -31.54 5.89
C GLY A 188 12.80 -32.78 5.04
N ASN A 189 11.54 -33.00 4.66
CA ASN A 189 11.10 -34.18 3.90
C ASN A 189 11.17 -33.94 2.38
N VAL A 190 12.33 -33.50 1.88
CA VAL A 190 12.53 -33.28 0.44
C VAL A 190 13.71 -34.12 -0.05
N PRO A 191 13.51 -35.01 -1.03
CA PRO A 191 14.62 -35.75 -1.62
C PRO A 191 15.64 -34.78 -2.24
N GLN A 192 16.92 -34.94 -1.90
CA GLN A 192 18.01 -34.03 -2.25
C GLN A 192 18.13 -33.73 -3.75
N SER A 193 17.63 -34.62 -4.62
CA SER A 193 17.61 -34.42 -6.08
C SER A 193 16.82 -33.19 -6.55
N ASN A 194 15.79 -32.76 -5.80
CA ASN A 194 15.01 -31.56 -6.12
C ASN A 194 15.70 -30.26 -5.67
N VAL A 195 16.71 -30.33 -4.81
CA VAL A 195 17.42 -29.17 -4.26
C VAL A 195 18.49 -28.67 -5.24
N GLU A 196 19.18 -29.58 -5.95
CA GLU A 196 20.20 -29.22 -6.95
C GLU A 196 19.62 -28.48 -8.16
N HIS A 197 18.42 -28.84 -8.61
CA HIS A 197 17.77 -28.16 -9.74
C HIS A 197 17.18 -26.80 -9.35
N ALA A 198 16.88 -26.58 -8.07
CA ALA A 198 16.27 -25.34 -7.57
C ALA A 198 17.30 -24.23 -7.22
N THR A 199 18.58 -24.58 -7.10
CA THR A 199 19.68 -23.64 -6.80
C THR A 199 20.50 -23.24 -8.03
N SER A 200 20.25 -23.87 -9.19
CA SER A 200 20.86 -23.53 -10.48
C SER A 200 20.74 -22.04 -10.83
N PRO A 201 21.76 -21.40 -11.43
CA PRO A 201 21.70 -20.01 -11.91
C PRO A 201 20.60 -19.76 -12.96
N LEU A 202 20.11 -20.84 -13.59
CA LEU A 202 19.04 -20.83 -14.59
C LEU A 202 17.66 -21.13 -13.98
N ALA A 203 17.58 -21.39 -12.67
CA ALA A 203 16.32 -21.68 -12.00
C ALA A 203 15.50 -20.39 -11.74
N PRO A 204 14.17 -20.43 -11.86
CA PRO A 204 13.32 -19.28 -11.62
C PRO A 204 13.49 -18.70 -10.20
N HIS A 205 13.64 -17.38 -10.07
CA HIS A 205 13.94 -16.67 -8.82
C HIS A 205 12.88 -16.77 -7.69
N HIS A 206 11.85 -17.60 -7.85
CA HIS A 206 10.72 -17.75 -6.95
C HIS A 206 10.53 -19.18 -6.44
N SER A 207 11.52 -20.07 -6.62
CA SER A 207 11.45 -21.43 -6.09
C SER A 207 11.37 -21.40 -4.55
N ALA A 208 10.30 -22.00 -4.00
CA ALA A 208 10.07 -22.12 -2.55
C ALA A 208 11.25 -22.77 -1.80
N ALA A 209 12.07 -23.54 -2.51
CA ALA A 209 13.29 -24.14 -2.00
C ALA A 209 14.31 -23.11 -1.47
N ARG A 210 14.49 -21.96 -2.16
CA ARG A 210 15.45 -20.92 -1.75
C ARG A 210 14.94 -20.09 -0.56
N ALA A 211 13.62 -20.03 -0.39
CA ALA A 211 12.97 -19.37 0.73
C ALA A 211 12.99 -20.25 2.00
N GLY A 212 12.89 -21.58 1.87
CA GLY A 212 12.93 -22.52 2.98
C GLY A 212 14.28 -22.56 3.71
N GLU A 213 15.39 -22.50 2.96
CA GLU A 213 16.76 -22.52 3.53
C GLU A 213 17.03 -21.31 4.44
N ARG A 214 16.64 -20.10 4.00
CA ARG A 214 16.75 -18.85 4.77
C ARG A 214 15.87 -18.82 6.03
N VAL A 215 14.76 -19.57 6.02
CA VAL A 215 13.82 -19.61 7.14
C VAL A 215 14.24 -20.64 8.19
N ASN A 216 14.86 -21.75 7.79
CA ASN A 216 15.32 -22.77 8.74
C ASN A 216 16.38 -22.19 9.69
N ASP A 217 17.34 -21.41 9.16
CA ASP A 217 18.32 -20.67 9.96
C ASP A 217 17.68 -19.66 10.93
N GLY A 218 16.58 -19.02 10.50
CA GLY A 218 15.82 -18.09 11.33
C GLY A 218 15.00 -18.76 12.43
N VAL A 219 14.43 -19.94 12.14
CA VAL A 219 13.62 -20.72 13.10
C VAL A 219 14.51 -21.33 14.18
N GLU A 220 15.70 -21.81 13.84
CA GLU A 220 16.67 -22.36 14.81
C GLU A 220 17.21 -21.28 15.75
N TYR A 221 17.47 -20.07 15.23
CA TYR A 221 17.83 -18.89 16.02
C TYR A 221 16.67 -18.39 16.93
N MET A 222 15.41 -18.49 16.48
CA MET A 222 14.23 -18.12 17.29
C MET A 222 13.92 -19.14 18.39
N LYS A 223 14.14 -20.44 18.16
CA LYS A 223 13.82 -21.49 19.15
C LYS A 223 14.61 -21.33 20.46
N GLY A 224 15.85 -20.85 20.38
CA GLY A 224 16.69 -20.57 21.56
C GLY A 224 16.28 -19.32 22.35
N ARG A 225 15.49 -18.41 21.78
CA ARG A 225 15.17 -17.10 22.38
C ARG A 225 13.74 -16.96 22.88
N TRP A 226 12.83 -17.81 22.40
CA TRP A 226 11.39 -17.72 22.70
C TRP A 226 10.89 -18.78 23.72
N GLN A 227 11.80 -19.59 24.26
CA GLN A 227 11.53 -20.57 25.32
C GLN A 227 10.88 -19.98 26.61
N PRO A 228 11.10 -18.72 27.02
CA PRO A 228 10.40 -18.13 28.16
C PRO A 228 8.95 -17.68 27.85
N LEU A 229 8.60 -17.54 26.57
CA LEU A 229 7.28 -17.01 26.14
C LEU A 229 6.25 -18.11 25.91
N THR A 230 6.69 -19.37 25.74
CA THR A 230 5.79 -20.54 25.72
C THR A 230 5.13 -20.78 27.08
N VAL A 231 5.80 -20.40 28.18
CA VAL A 231 5.24 -20.41 29.55
C VAL A 231 4.08 -19.42 29.70
N LEU A 232 4.13 -18.29 28.98
CA LEU A 232 3.07 -17.28 29.00
C LEU A 232 1.86 -17.69 28.13
N GLY A 233 2.10 -18.39 27.01
CA GLY A 233 1.02 -19.00 26.21
C GLY A 233 0.27 -20.15 26.93
N ALA A 234 0.96 -20.90 27.78
CA ALA A 234 0.36 -21.94 28.62
C ALA A 234 -0.59 -21.38 29.70
N SER A 235 -0.33 -20.16 30.22
CA SER A 235 -1.23 -19.54 31.22
C SER A 235 -2.53 -19.01 30.60
N VAL A 236 -2.47 -18.50 29.37
CA VAL A 236 -3.67 -17.98 28.66
C VAL A 236 -4.60 -19.13 28.26
N THR A 237 -4.05 -20.26 27.85
CA THR A 237 -4.84 -21.44 27.46
C THR A 237 -5.52 -22.10 28.66
N THR A 238 -4.85 -22.19 29.81
CA THR A 238 -5.44 -22.69 31.05
C THR A 238 -6.53 -21.75 31.60
N ALA A 239 -6.34 -20.43 31.52
CA ALA A 239 -7.36 -19.44 31.88
C ALA A 239 -8.62 -19.52 30.99
N ALA A 240 -8.44 -19.73 29.67
CA ALA A 240 -9.55 -19.91 28.74
C ALA A 240 -10.36 -21.19 29.01
N VAL A 241 -9.69 -22.28 29.39
CA VAL A 241 -10.36 -23.54 29.78
C VAL A 241 -11.15 -23.37 31.07
N LEU A 242 -10.62 -22.62 32.05
CA LEU A 242 -11.31 -22.34 33.31
C LEU A 242 -12.57 -21.47 33.11
N LEU A 243 -12.47 -20.42 32.29
CA LEU A 243 -13.61 -19.57 31.89
C LEU A 243 -14.71 -20.36 31.16
N ARG A 244 -14.31 -21.29 30.28
CA ARG A 244 -15.26 -22.16 29.58
C ARG A 244 -15.96 -23.15 30.52
N ARG A 245 -15.29 -23.59 31.59
CA ARG A 245 -15.88 -24.49 32.60
C ARG A 245 -16.83 -23.76 33.54
N LEU A 246 -16.56 -22.48 33.83
CA LEU A 246 -17.45 -21.61 34.62
C LEU A 246 -18.75 -21.27 33.90
N ARG A 247 -18.73 -21.08 32.57
CA ARG A 247 -19.93 -20.82 31.76
C ARG A 247 -20.83 -22.04 31.51
N ARG A 248 -20.42 -23.21 32.00
CA ARG A 248 -21.15 -24.49 31.84
C ARG A 248 -21.67 -25.03 33.18
N ARG A 249 -21.48 -24.30 34.29
CA ARG A 249 -22.27 -24.45 35.51
C ARG A 249 -23.40 -23.42 35.47
#